data_AF-A0A7X4CL49-F1
#
_entry.id   AF-A0A7X4CL49-F1
#
_cell.length_a   1.000
_cell.length_b   1.000
_cell.length_c   1.000
_cell.angle_alpha   90.00
_cell.angle_beta   90.00
_cell.angle_gamma   90.00
#
_symmetry.space_group_name_H-M   'P 1'
#
loop_
_entity.id
_entity.type
_entity.pdbx_description
1 polymer ?
#
loop_
_entity_poly.entity_id
_entity_poly.type
_entity_poly.pdbx_seq_one_letter_code
_entity_poly.pdbx_strand_id
1 'polypeptide(L)'
;MRYAFALALMLSGLSARSWAVDEFRLGGTKPWAEWTWQNRMMDDTSDPSVLQPRELKPGENLLPQLGPWYRWRSPGESTYRLGDVRIWRGINYLRPRAEPRDFVDGDLTTFFAAQTYSESNEFYTIDLGVPVPVDRFAFYPPEGRDALTQEPYRPNFAFAKYELSGSLDPVGVAREEGTHYRPLDILLASVDLNTEAVVNIEFPLQYLRFLRIYFFPDIGRFYNRFALAELEVSGRGFPPRAIWTSQVADLGQVVNIGHVRFGASKWRRAGDQLASAPNAPTSAQIEIKTGLDPTPTGYHGYDDIGQLVEVTQSAYERLKQRNWPRDPPAVGWRGPIIDDADNWSFWSPPLRRSGELPRVPSGRYLQLRLTLATETLWDFTRLDSLAIEYSPLLAERVVGEVAATGDLQPIGHIAEVPAGQKIELVCDLRAEFAAEQAGFDAVRLTLPSAGALLGLEMGDPLQPVNADSVIAEPEGLAIYLPEPIREGGTQT
;
A
#
# COMPACT_ATOMS: atom_id res chain seq x y z
N MET A 1 -49.08 -62.61 -13.43
CA MET A 1 -48.71 -61.71 -12.32
C MET A 1 -47.38 -62.24 -11.77
N ARG A 2 -46.19 -61.92 -12.29
CA ARG A 2 -45.42 -60.65 -12.36
C ARG A 2 -45.29 -59.92 -11.02
N TYR A 3 -44.22 -60.22 -10.28
CA TYR A 3 -43.37 -59.32 -9.45
C TYR A 3 -42.09 -60.14 -9.11
N ALA A 4 -40.97 -60.07 -9.83
CA ALA A 4 -39.99 -59.00 -10.01
C ALA A 4 -39.15 -58.72 -8.73
N PHE A 5 -37.96 -59.33 -8.71
CA PHE A 5 -36.83 -59.05 -7.80
C PHE A 5 -36.37 -57.59 -7.97
N ALA A 6 -36.18 -56.86 -6.87
CA ALA A 6 -35.46 -55.60 -6.87
C ALA A 6 -34.07 -55.82 -6.27
N LEU A 7 -33.07 -55.86 -7.15
CA LEU A 7 -31.66 -55.86 -6.84
C LEU A 7 -31.27 -54.44 -6.40
N ALA A 8 -30.79 -54.28 -5.17
CA ALA A 8 -30.22 -53.03 -4.70
C ALA A 8 -28.86 -52.81 -5.37
N LEU A 9 -28.81 -51.92 -6.38
CA LEU A 9 -27.56 -51.37 -6.88
C LEU A 9 -27.00 -50.38 -5.85
N MET A 10 -25.96 -50.81 -5.15
CA MET A 10 -24.99 -49.92 -4.50
C MET A 10 -24.27 -49.12 -5.59
N LEU A 11 -24.83 -47.97 -5.97
CA LEU A 11 -24.08 -46.93 -6.65
C LEU A 11 -23.16 -46.30 -5.62
N SER A 12 -21.93 -46.79 -5.54
CA SER A 12 -20.82 -46.04 -4.97
C SER A 12 -20.70 -44.74 -5.76
N GLY A 13 -21.27 -43.67 -5.23
CA GLY A 13 -21.04 -42.32 -5.71
C GLY A 13 -19.55 -42.04 -5.58
N LEU A 14 -18.83 -42.18 -6.68
CA LEU A 14 -17.65 -41.37 -6.94
C LEU A 14 -18.16 -39.94 -6.83
N SER A 15 -17.94 -39.32 -5.67
CA SER A 15 -18.09 -37.89 -5.51
C SER A 15 -17.23 -37.28 -6.60
N ALA A 16 -17.85 -36.73 -7.64
CA ALA A 16 -17.19 -35.73 -8.45
C ALA A 16 -16.67 -34.71 -7.44
N ARG A 17 -15.35 -34.64 -7.26
CA ARG A 17 -14.73 -33.53 -6.54
C ARG A 17 -15.17 -32.31 -7.35
N SER A 18 -16.18 -31.59 -6.88
CA SER A 18 -16.38 -30.21 -7.29
C SER A 18 -15.04 -29.53 -6.99
N TRP A 19 -14.36 -29.04 -8.03
CA TRP A 19 -13.12 -28.29 -7.86
C TRP A 19 -13.41 -27.13 -6.91
N ALA A 20 -12.92 -27.25 -5.67
CA ALA A 20 -13.25 -26.30 -4.62
C ALA A 20 -12.48 -25.02 -4.92
N VAL A 21 -13.18 -24.04 -5.48
CA VAL A 21 -12.73 -22.65 -5.43
C VAL A 21 -12.91 -22.22 -3.98
N ASP A 22 -11.80 -21.96 -3.31
CA ASP A 22 -11.80 -21.40 -1.97
C ASP A 22 -11.81 -19.87 -2.04
N GLU A 23 -12.18 -19.22 -0.94
CA GLU A 23 -12.22 -17.76 -0.88
C GLU A 23 -11.48 -17.21 0.33
N PHE A 24 -10.56 -16.29 0.07
CA PHE A 24 -9.99 -15.43 1.10
C PHE A 24 -10.90 -14.21 1.29
N ARG A 25 -11.40 -13.99 2.51
CA ARG A 25 -12.39 -12.95 2.82
C ARG A 25 -11.88 -11.98 3.89
N LEU A 26 -12.17 -10.70 3.68
CA LEU A 26 -11.98 -9.59 4.63
C LEU A 26 -13.25 -8.74 4.72
N GLY A 27 -13.43 -8.06 5.85
CA GLY A 27 -14.63 -7.29 6.16
C GLY A 27 -15.82 -8.16 6.58
N GLY A 28 -16.95 -7.53 6.87
CA GLY A 28 -18.11 -8.21 7.44
C GLY A 28 -17.83 -8.75 8.85
N THR A 29 -17.58 -10.06 8.98
CA THR A 29 -17.31 -10.73 10.27
C THR A 29 -15.83 -10.78 10.64
N LYS A 30 -14.91 -10.46 9.71
CA LYS A 30 -13.47 -10.39 9.95
C LYS A 30 -13.03 -8.93 10.00
N PRO A 31 -12.58 -8.40 11.15
CA PRO A 31 -12.20 -7.00 11.29
C PRO A 31 -11.03 -6.63 10.38
N TRP A 32 -11.11 -5.47 9.73
CA TRP A 32 -10.03 -4.95 8.89
C TRP A 32 -8.76 -4.68 9.69
N ALA A 33 -8.89 -4.15 10.92
CA ALA A 33 -7.78 -3.81 11.80
C ALA A 33 -6.84 -4.99 12.12
N GLU A 34 -7.36 -6.22 12.21
CA GLU A 34 -6.55 -7.42 12.49
C GLU A 34 -5.59 -7.75 11.34
N TRP A 35 -5.95 -7.33 10.13
CA TRP A 35 -5.16 -7.54 8.92
C TRP A 35 -4.35 -6.31 8.53
N THR A 36 -4.39 -5.22 9.29
CA THR A 36 -3.66 -3.99 8.96
C THR A 36 -2.16 -4.21 9.13
N TRP A 37 -1.41 -4.02 8.04
CA TRP A 37 0.04 -3.84 8.10
C TRP A 37 0.42 -2.37 8.01
N GLN A 38 -0.21 -1.62 7.09
CA GLN A 38 -0.06 -0.19 6.98
C GLN A 38 -1.41 0.50 6.81
N ASN A 39 -1.60 1.59 7.53
CA ASN A 39 -2.79 2.42 7.45
C ASN A 39 -2.37 3.88 7.27
N ARG A 40 -2.89 4.53 6.22
CA ARG A 40 -2.67 5.94 5.91
C ARG A 40 -4.02 6.59 5.69
N MET A 41 -4.49 7.28 6.72
CA MET A 41 -5.79 7.95 6.75
C MET A 41 -6.99 7.03 6.47
N MET A 42 -6.88 5.75 6.81
CA MET A 42 -8.01 4.84 6.81
C MET A 42 -8.56 4.72 8.24
N ASP A 43 -9.87 4.59 8.35
CA ASP A 43 -10.58 4.18 9.55
C ASP A 43 -10.99 2.70 9.37
N ASP A 44 -10.31 1.84 10.11
CA ASP A 44 -10.47 0.38 10.17
C ASP A 44 -10.95 -0.09 11.55
N THR A 45 -11.29 0.85 12.46
CA THR A 45 -11.57 0.55 13.88
C THR A 45 -12.90 1.09 14.38
N SER A 46 -13.41 2.23 13.86
CA SER A 46 -14.66 2.81 14.36
C SER A 46 -15.89 1.92 14.11
N ASP A 47 -15.89 1.21 12.98
CA ASP A 47 -16.86 0.16 12.65
C ASP A 47 -16.07 -1.02 12.04
N PRO A 48 -15.92 -2.15 12.78
CA PRO A 48 -15.08 -3.26 12.33
C PRO A 48 -15.61 -3.96 11.07
N SER A 49 -16.87 -3.74 10.71
CA SER A 49 -17.47 -4.35 9.52
C SER A 49 -17.06 -3.66 8.22
N VAL A 50 -16.42 -2.49 8.29
CA VAL A 50 -16.21 -1.60 7.13
C VAL A 50 -14.83 -0.99 7.12
N LEU A 51 -14.40 -0.57 5.94
CA LEU A 51 -13.20 0.21 5.74
C LEU A 51 -13.57 1.51 5.03
N GLN A 52 -13.15 2.65 5.57
CA GLN A 52 -13.47 3.97 5.01
C GLN A 52 -12.34 4.97 5.25
N PRO A 53 -12.23 6.06 4.49
CA PRO A 53 -11.30 7.13 4.82
C PRO A 53 -11.61 7.71 6.20
N ARG A 54 -10.56 8.08 6.93
CA ARG A 54 -10.71 8.80 8.20
C ARG A 54 -11.37 10.15 7.95
N GLU A 55 -12.46 10.39 8.64
CA GLU A 55 -13.06 11.71 8.70
C GLU A 55 -12.29 12.59 9.68
N LEU A 56 -11.89 13.78 9.23
CA LEU A 56 -11.37 14.82 10.10
C LEU A 56 -12.54 15.61 10.67
N LYS A 57 -12.60 15.70 12.00
CA LYS A 57 -13.60 16.52 12.69
C LYS A 57 -13.03 17.89 13.02
N PRO A 58 -13.84 18.96 12.88
CA PRO A 58 -13.41 20.30 13.26
C PRO A 58 -12.89 20.36 14.69
N GLY A 59 -11.72 20.96 14.87
CA GLY A 59 -11.15 21.22 16.18
C GLY A 59 -10.43 20.04 16.83
N GLU A 60 -10.46 18.85 16.23
CA GLU A 60 -9.77 17.66 16.74
C GLU A 60 -8.28 17.69 16.34
N ASN A 61 -7.37 17.35 17.25
CA ASN A 61 -5.96 17.18 16.91
C ASN A 61 -5.77 15.86 16.17
N LEU A 62 -5.30 15.96 14.92
CA LEU A 62 -5.06 14.83 14.06
C LEU A 62 -3.82 14.04 14.48
N LEU A 63 -2.77 14.70 14.96
CA LEU A 63 -1.44 14.11 15.06
C LEU A 63 -1.36 12.86 15.98
N PRO A 64 -1.99 12.85 17.16
CA PRO A 64 -1.98 11.69 18.07
C PRO A 64 -2.75 10.49 17.53
N GLN A 65 -3.61 10.71 16.54
CA GLN A 65 -4.42 9.67 15.92
C GLN A 65 -3.71 9.00 14.74
N LEU A 66 -2.58 9.56 14.31
CA LEU A 66 -1.72 8.98 13.30
C LEU A 66 -0.61 8.19 13.96
N GLY A 67 0.01 7.31 13.18
CA GLY A 67 1.21 6.62 13.60
C GLY A 67 1.35 5.24 12.97
N PRO A 68 2.49 4.57 13.20
CA PRO A 68 3.61 5.01 14.05
C PRO A 68 4.37 6.23 13.46
N TRP A 69 4.81 7.14 14.34
CA TRP A 69 5.60 8.33 13.96
C TRP A 69 7.10 8.05 13.90
N TYR A 70 7.76 8.52 12.84
CA TYR A 70 9.22 8.43 12.68
C TYR A 70 9.89 9.80 12.82
N ARG A 71 11.04 9.83 13.50
CA ARG A 71 11.68 11.08 13.98
C ARG A 71 12.68 11.74 13.02
N TRP A 72 12.88 11.15 11.85
CA TRP A 72 13.87 11.60 10.86
C TRP A 72 13.19 11.88 9.54
N ARG A 73 13.69 12.87 8.79
CA ARG A 73 13.27 13.00 7.39
C ARG A 73 13.65 11.76 6.55
N SER A 74 14.71 11.03 6.91
CA SER A 74 15.00 9.73 6.31
C SER A 74 15.09 8.69 7.43
N PRO A 75 13.94 8.13 7.86
CA PRO A 75 13.92 7.07 8.86
C PRO A 75 14.75 5.89 8.37
N GLY A 76 15.46 5.24 9.28
CA GLY A 76 16.20 4.00 8.96
C GLY A 76 15.68 2.80 9.72
N GLU A 77 14.62 2.96 10.49
CA GLU A 77 13.78 1.93 11.06
C GLU A 77 13.29 0.97 9.96
N SER A 78 13.43 -0.34 10.17
CA SER A 78 13.06 -1.38 9.19
C SER A 78 11.57 -1.40 8.86
N THR A 79 10.74 -0.87 9.75
CA THR A 79 9.28 -0.78 9.61
C THR A 79 8.82 0.40 8.75
N TYR A 80 9.67 1.41 8.53
CA TYR A 80 9.30 2.59 7.76
C TYR A 80 9.05 2.24 6.30
N ARG A 81 7.99 2.80 5.72
CA ARG A 81 7.78 2.86 4.27
C ARG A 81 7.45 4.28 3.83
N LEU A 82 7.75 4.55 2.57
CA LEU A 82 7.45 5.85 1.96
C LEU A 82 5.96 6.16 2.06
N GLY A 83 5.63 7.30 2.66
CA GLY A 83 4.24 7.73 2.91
C GLY A 83 3.76 7.50 4.34
N ASP A 84 4.57 6.88 5.21
CA ASP A 84 4.30 6.88 6.64
C ASP A 84 4.56 8.27 7.24
N VAL A 85 3.89 8.56 8.37
CA VAL A 85 3.95 9.86 9.03
C VAL A 85 5.29 10.11 9.71
N ARG A 86 5.78 11.34 9.63
CA ARG A 86 7.11 11.69 10.15
C ARG A 86 7.10 13.07 10.76
N ILE A 87 7.90 13.25 11.79
CA ILE A 87 8.23 14.57 12.33
C ILE A 87 9.73 14.64 12.53
N TRP A 88 10.38 15.71 12.08
CA TRP A 88 11.80 15.88 12.30
C TRP A 88 12.14 17.33 12.63
N ARG A 89 13.19 17.48 13.44
CA ARG A 89 13.73 18.76 13.87
C ARG A 89 14.85 19.21 12.95
N GLY A 90 14.79 20.46 12.52
CA GLY A 90 15.81 21.12 11.72
C GLY A 90 16.13 20.34 10.44
N ILE A 91 17.42 20.30 10.11
CA ILE A 91 17.96 19.70 8.89
C ILE A 91 18.46 18.27 9.09
N ASN A 92 17.86 17.47 9.99
CA ASN A 92 18.26 16.10 10.38
C ASN A 92 19.66 15.93 11.04
N TYR A 93 20.58 16.89 10.97
CA TYR A 93 21.99 16.70 11.39
C TYR A 93 22.26 16.82 12.90
N LEU A 94 21.28 17.24 13.69
CA LEU A 94 21.47 17.49 15.12
C LEU A 94 21.03 16.24 15.90
N ARG A 95 21.89 15.74 16.81
CA ARG A 95 21.39 14.82 17.85
C ARG A 95 20.18 15.50 18.51
N PRO A 96 19.03 14.83 18.64
CA PRO A 96 17.84 15.49 19.14
C PRO A 96 18.13 15.94 20.58
N ARG A 97 18.11 17.25 20.82
CA ARG A 97 18.06 17.80 22.19
C ARG A 97 16.66 17.64 22.76
N ALA A 98 15.65 17.74 21.90
CA ALA A 98 14.26 17.38 22.11
C ALA A 98 13.91 16.17 21.21
N GLU A 99 13.10 15.23 21.70
CA GLU A 99 12.52 14.16 20.87
C GLU A 99 11.26 14.69 20.18
N PRO A 100 11.26 14.90 18.84
CA PRO A 100 10.14 15.57 18.18
C PRO A 100 8.82 14.79 18.24
N ARG A 101 8.88 13.46 18.45
CA ARG A 101 7.69 12.62 18.61
C ARG A 101 6.89 12.94 19.88
N ASP A 102 7.54 13.51 20.88
CA ASP A 102 6.91 13.94 22.11
C ASP A 102 5.96 15.14 21.89
N PHE A 103 6.02 15.82 20.73
CA PHE A 103 5.18 16.98 20.43
C PHE A 103 3.96 16.66 19.55
N VAL A 104 3.70 15.38 19.32
CA VAL A 104 2.62 14.90 18.43
C VAL A 104 1.87 13.72 19.02
N ASP A 105 2.10 13.44 20.31
CA ASP A 105 1.55 12.28 21.03
C ASP A 105 0.25 12.63 21.79
N GLY A 106 -0.11 13.91 21.86
CA GLY A 106 -1.31 14.38 22.55
C GLY A 106 -1.18 14.43 24.07
N ASP A 107 0.02 14.28 24.62
CA ASP A 107 0.28 14.32 26.05
C ASP A 107 1.04 15.62 26.43
N LEU A 108 0.39 16.50 27.19
CA LEU A 108 1.01 17.78 27.57
C LEU A 108 2.10 17.65 28.63
N THR A 109 2.32 16.43 29.13
CA THR A 109 3.35 16.11 30.12
C THR A 109 4.64 15.60 29.48
N THR A 110 4.63 15.23 28.19
CA THR A 110 5.82 14.99 27.37
C THR A 110 6.19 16.31 26.70
N PHE A 111 7.36 16.88 27.06
CA PHE A 111 7.75 18.18 26.57
C PHE A 111 9.26 18.40 26.63
N PHE A 112 9.73 19.44 25.95
CA PHE A 112 11.08 19.93 26.07
C PHE A 112 11.08 21.36 26.59
N ALA A 113 11.90 21.63 27.61
CA ALA A 113 12.14 22.96 28.14
C ALA A 113 13.64 23.22 28.35
N ALA A 114 14.08 24.42 28.02
CA ALA A 114 15.47 24.85 28.17
C ALA A 114 15.58 26.38 28.39
N GLN A 115 16.65 26.78 29.07
CA GLN A 115 17.03 28.18 29.26
C GLN A 115 18.33 28.48 28.54
N THR A 116 18.49 29.72 28.07
CA THR A 116 19.68 30.14 27.29
C THR A 116 20.02 29.14 26.19
N TYR A 117 18.98 28.70 25.48
CA TYR A 117 19.06 27.61 24.52
C TYR A 117 19.73 28.13 23.25
N SER A 118 20.98 27.72 23.01
CA SER A 118 21.76 28.15 21.85
C SER A 118 21.43 27.28 20.64
N GLU A 119 20.55 27.79 19.80
CA GLU A 119 20.18 27.21 18.52
C GLU A 119 19.73 28.30 17.56
N SER A 120 20.22 28.27 16.32
CA SER A 120 19.85 29.26 15.30
C SER A 120 18.84 28.73 14.27
N ASN A 121 18.46 27.45 14.34
CA ASN A 121 17.55 26.79 13.40
C ASN A 121 16.59 25.83 14.11
N GLU A 122 15.71 26.34 14.99
CA GLU A 122 14.70 25.54 15.71
C GLU A 122 13.38 25.49 14.92
N PHE A 123 13.31 24.61 13.93
CA PHE A 123 12.07 24.31 13.21
C PHE A 123 11.73 22.83 13.25
N TYR A 124 10.45 22.53 13.08
CA TYR A 124 9.91 21.18 12.99
C TYR A 124 9.18 21.04 11.67
N THR A 125 9.41 19.94 10.97
CA THR A 125 8.61 19.60 9.78
C THR A 125 7.83 18.32 10.05
N ILE A 126 6.53 18.38 9.78
CA ILE A 126 5.57 17.28 9.87
C ILE A 126 5.26 16.82 8.45
N ASP A 127 5.35 15.52 8.19
CA ASP A 127 4.80 14.85 7.00
C ASP A 127 3.59 14.02 7.45
N LEU A 128 2.40 14.40 7.00
CA LEU A 128 1.14 13.68 7.28
C LEU A 128 1.00 12.40 6.42
N GLY A 129 2.01 12.08 5.61
CA GLY A 129 2.08 10.87 4.78
C GLY A 129 1.31 11.00 3.46
N VAL A 130 0.11 11.56 3.52
CA VAL A 130 -0.76 11.91 2.38
C VAL A 130 -1.23 13.37 2.51
N PRO A 131 -1.75 14.00 1.44
CA PRO A 131 -2.45 15.28 1.55
C PRO A 131 -3.68 15.19 2.46
N VAL A 132 -3.93 16.24 3.25
CA VAL A 132 -4.98 16.29 4.27
C VAL A 132 -5.65 17.66 4.26
N PRO A 133 -7.00 17.74 4.34
CA PRO A 133 -7.70 19.03 4.39
C PRO A 133 -7.58 19.66 5.78
N VAL A 134 -6.65 20.60 5.92
CA VAL A 134 -6.32 21.25 7.20
C VAL A 134 -6.61 22.75 7.14
N ASP A 135 -6.98 23.32 8.27
CA ASP A 135 -7.31 24.75 8.40
C ASP A 135 -6.80 25.38 9.70
N ARG A 136 -6.19 24.59 10.59
CA ARG A 136 -5.67 25.09 11.86
C ARG A 136 -4.40 24.37 12.27
N PHE A 137 -3.47 25.15 12.82
CA PHE A 137 -2.28 24.67 13.51
C PHE A 137 -2.23 25.31 14.89
N ALA A 138 -1.88 24.55 15.92
CA ALA A 138 -1.66 25.09 17.25
C ALA A 138 -0.32 24.62 17.81
N PHE A 139 0.23 25.40 18.72
CA PHE A 139 1.37 24.99 19.53
C PHE A 139 1.34 25.71 20.87
N TYR A 140 1.92 25.08 21.88
CA TYR A 140 1.98 25.69 23.20
C TYR A 140 3.02 25.05 24.14
N PRO A 141 3.53 25.81 25.14
CA PRO A 141 4.32 25.28 26.25
C PRO A 141 3.51 24.33 27.15
N PRO A 142 4.18 23.49 27.96
CA PRO A 142 3.52 22.62 28.94
C PRO A 142 2.79 23.43 30.01
N GLU A 143 1.96 22.74 30.79
CA GLU A 143 1.42 23.27 32.04
C GLU A 143 2.48 23.20 33.17
N GLY A 144 2.22 23.89 34.28
CA GLY A 144 3.09 23.86 35.45
C GLY A 144 4.20 24.92 35.43
N ARG A 145 5.35 24.57 36.03
CA ARG A 145 6.45 25.50 36.33
C ARG A 145 7.78 24.94 35.89
N ASP A 146 8.66 25.84 35.45
CA ASP A 146 10.04 25.52 35.14
C ASP A 146 10.77 24.99 36.38
N ALA A 147 11.45 23.85 36.23
CA ALA A 147 12.10 23.19 37.35
C ALA A 147 13.19 24.04 38.01
N LEU A 148 13.86 24.92 37.24
CA LEU A 148 14.97 25.73 37.72
C LEU A 148 14.49 27.08 38.26
N THR A 149 13.70 27.84 37.50
CA THR A 149 13.27 29.20 37.92
C THR A 149 11.99 29.20 38.74
N GLN A 150 11.24 28.09 38.77
CA GLN A 150 9.91 27.99 39.36
C GLN A 150 8.87 28.94 38.73
N GLU A 151 9.21 29.58 37.61
CA GLU A 151 8.29 30.42 36.86
C GLU A 151 7.25 29.54 36.14
N PRO A 152 5.96 29.93 36.13
CA PRO A 152 4.96 29.25 35.32
C PRO A 152 5.36 29.23 33.84
N TYR A 153 5.22 28.10 33.15
CA TYR A 153 5.50 28.03 31.71
C TYR A 153 4.55 28.94 30.92
N ARG A 154 3.26 28.93 31.27
CA ARG A 154 2.26 29.84 30.70
C ARG A 154 2.01 31.01 31.66
N PRO A 155 2.07 32.28 31.20
CA PRO A 155 2.37 32.74 29.84
C PRO A 155 3.88 33.00 29.57
N ASN A 156 4.78 32.72 30.52
CA ASN A 156 6.15 33.26 30.51
C ASN A 156 7.11 32.68 29.45
N PHE A 157 6.74 31.58 28.80
CA PHE A 157 7.48 30.90 27.74
C PHE A 157 6.78 31.04 26.38
N ALA A 158 6.03 32.12 26.16
CA ALA A 158 5.46 32.43 24.86
C ALA A 158 6.56 32.64 23.81
N PHE A 159 6.39 32.04 22.63
CA PHE A 159 7.26 32.28 21.48
C PHE A 159 6.97 33.65 20.89
N ALA A 160 7.90 34.60 21.01
CA ALA A 160 7.68 35.98 20.58
C ALA A 160 7.53 36.13 19.05
N LYS A 161 8.14 35.21 18.28
CA LYS A 161 8.17 35.22 16.83
C LYS A 161 8.14 33.81 16.28
N TYR A 162 7.34 33.59 15.24
CA TYR A 162 7.22 32.29 14.59
C TYR A 162 6.73 32.40 13.15
N GLU A 163 6.99 31.36 12.36
CA GLU A 163 6.53 31.24 10.98
C GLU A 163 6.04 29.83 10.70
N LEU A 164 4.83 29.72 10.12
CA LEU A 164 4.22 28.48 9.68
C LEU A 164 4.14 28.47 8.16
N SER A 165 4.62 27.38 7.55
CA SER A 165 4.49 27.12 6.12
C SER A 165 4.02 25.69 5.86
N GLY A 166 3.50 25.43 4.66
CA GLY A 166 3.00 24.13 4.23
C GLY A 166 3.45 23.78 2.82
N SER A 167 3.28 22.51 2.45
CA SER A 167 3.58 22.03 1.10
C SER A 167 2.77 20.80 0.72
N LEU A 168 2.60 20.60 -0.59
CA LEU A 168 2.19 19.33 -1.20
C LEU A 168 3.37 18.63 -1.90
N ASP A 169 4.51 19.28 -2.07
CA ASP A 169 5.63 18.82 -2.90
C ASP A 169 6.70 18.07 -2.07
N PRO A 170 6.68 16.72 -2.07
CA PRO A 170 7.72 15.95 -1.37
C PRO A 170 9.11 16.14 -1.99
N VAL A 171 9.23 16.49 -3.28
CA VAL A 171 10.51 16.71 -3.95
C VAL A 171 11.09 18.07 -3.57
N GLY A 172 10.25 19.10 -3.44
CA GLY A 172 10.62 20.41 -2.92
C GLY A 172 11.14 20.33 -1.49
N VAL A 173 10.36 19.72 -0.59
CA VAL A 173 10.78 19.44 0.80
C VAL A 173 12.07 18.60 0.84
N ALA A 174 12.16 17.67 -0.12
CA ALA A 174 13.35 16.97 -0.60
C ALA A 174 14.60 17.87 -0.71
N ARG A 175 14.51 18.81 -1.64
CA ARG A 175 15.60 19.62 -2.19
C ARG A 175 16.00 20.81 -1.35
N GLU A 176 15.18 21.24 -0.40
CA GLU A 176 15.48 22.34 0.52
C GLU A 176 16.61 22.01 1.53
N GLU A 177 17.52 21.10 1.16
CA GLU A 177 18.78 20.80 1.84
C GLU A 177 19.66 22.05 1.91
N GLY A 178 19.48 22.81 2.97
CA GLY A 178 20.32 23.93 3.34
C GLY A 178 20.92 23.75 4.72
N THR A 179 21.88 24.61 5.07
CA THR A 179 22.40 24.75 6.45
C THR A 179 21.58 25.70 7.31
N HIS A 180 20.50 26.26 6.75
CA HIS A 180 19.67 27.30 7.37
C HIS A 180 18.20 27.02 7.09
N TYR A 181 17.33 27.50 7.97
CA TYR A 181 15.89 27.48 7.78
C TYR A 181 15.46 28.08 6.43
N ARG A 182 14.46 27.44 5.81
CA ARG A 182 13.69 27.96 4.67
C ARG A 182 12.22 27.61 4.89
N PRO A 183 11.28 28.55 4.64
CA PRO A 183 9.87 28.20 4.59
C PRO A 183 9.60 27.25 3.42
N LEU A 184 8.54 26.46 3.55
CA LEU A 184 7.96 25.72 2.44
C LEU A 184 7.27 26.67 1.44
N ASP A 185 6.85 26.15 0.29
CA ASP A 185 6.30 26.92 -0.83
C ASP A 185 5.00 27.67 -0.52
N ILE A 186 4.24 27.24 0.49
CA ILE A 186 3.01 27.91 0.93
C ILE A 186 3.24 28.53 2.31
N LEU A 187 3.36 29.86 2.40
CA LEU A 187 3.40 30.56 3.67
C LEU A 187 1.99 30.67 4.27
N LEU A 188 1.79 30.13 5.47
CA LEU A 188 0.47 30.10 6.14
C LEU A 188 0.36 31.21 7.19
N ALA A 189 1.44 31.49 7.92
CA ALA A 189 1.51 32.60 8.86
C ALA A 189 2.97 33.04 9.09
N SER A 190 3.18 34.33 9.32
CA SER A 190 4.48 34.88 9.76
C SER A 190 4.18 35.96 10.80
N VAL A 191 4.67 35.77 12.02
CA VAL A 191 4.33 36.60 13.19
C VAL A 191 5.62 37.13 13.83
N ASP A 192 5.75 38.46 13.82
CA ASP A 192 6.90 39.18 14.34
C ASP A 192 6.75 39.67 15.80
N LEU A 193 5.55 39.56 16.36
CA LEU A 193 5.28 39.89 17.75
C LEU A 193 4.08 39.09 18.25
N ASN A 194 4.34 38.18 19.19
CA ASN A 194 3.34 37.39 19.87
C ASN A 194 3.53 37.47 21.40
N THR A 195 2.42 37.57 22.12
CA THR A 195 2.38 37.56 23.59
C THR A 195 1.61 36.36 24.16
N GLU A 196 0.94 35.59 23.30
CA GLU A 196 0.14 34.44 23.71
C GLU A 196 1.03 33.20 23.85
N ALA A 197 0.97 32.52 24.99
CA ALA A 197 1.67 31.25 25.14
C ALA A 197 0.92 30.09 24.46
N VAL A 198 -0.41 30.18 24.37
CA VAL A 198 -1.22 29.22 23.62
C VAL A 198 -1.58 29.82 22.28
N VAL A 199 -0.90 29.34 21.23
CA VAL A 199 -1.04 29.91 19.90
C VAL A 199 -1.93 29.03 19.05
N ASN A 200 -2.95 29.64 18.46
CA ASN A 200 -3.81 29.05 17.45
C ASN A 200 -3.67 29.84 16.16
N ILE A 201 -3.24 29.17 15.09
CA ILE A 201 -3.08 29.73 13.76
C ILE A 201 -4.20 29.16 12.89
N GLU A 202 -5.11 30.03 12.45
CA GLU A 202 -6.17 29.68 11.50
C GLU A 202 -5.78 30.14 10.10
N PHE A 203 -6.04 29.30 9.10
CA PHE A 203 -5.80 29.61 7.69
C PHE A 203 -6.91 28.98 6.82
N PRO A 204 -7.07 29.42 5.55
CA PRO A 204 -8.08 28.85 4.68
C PRO A 204 -7.92 27.32 4.55
N LEU A 205 -9.03 26.60 4.66
CA LEU A 205 -9.07 25.15 4.49
C LEU A 205 -8.51 24.74 3.14
N GLN A 206 -7.43 23.96 3.17
CA GLN A 206 -6.71 23.53 1.99
C GLN A 206 -6.02 22.19 2.24
N TYR A 207 -5.70 21.48 1.15
CA TYR A 207 -4.95 20.24 1.26
C TYR A 207 -3.47 20.53 1.47
N LEU A 208 -2.90 20.06 2.57
CA LEU A 208 -1.47 20.07 2.84
C LEU A 208 -1.00 18.67 3.19
N ARG A 209 0.24 18.33 2.82
CA ARG A 209 0.89 17.09 3.27
C ARG A 209 1.97 17.41 4.29
N PHE A 210 2.73 18.47 4.03
CA PHE A 210 3.80 18.92 4.90
C PHE A 210 3.41 20.20 5.61
N LEU A 211 3.78 20.31 6.89
CA LEU A 211 3.74 21.56 7.64
C LEU A 211 5.11 21.80 8.26
N ARG A 212 5.58 23.05 8.27
CA ARG A 212 6.83 23.45 8.89
C ARG A 212 6.61 24.67 9.77
N ILE A 213 6.88 24.51 11.05
CA ILE A 213 6.85 25.58 12.05
C ILE A 213 8.28 25.95 12.42
N TYR A 214 8.60 27.24 12.39
CA TYR A 214 9.87 27.79 12.84
C TYR A 214 9.65 28.75 13.99
N PHE A 215 10.41 28.57 15.06
CA PHE A 215 10.46 29.48 16.19
C PHE A 215 11.72 30.33 16.06
N PHE A 216 11.63 31.65 16.18
CA PHE A 216 12.81 32.52 16.07
C PHE A 216 13.43 32.74 17.46
N PRO A 217 14.77 32.78 17.57
CA PRO A 217 15.43 33.09 18.83
C PRO A 217 15.19 34.55 19.26
N ASP A 218 15.01 34.77 20.57
CA ASP A 218 14.74 36.11 21.12
C ASP A 218 15.98 37.02 21.10
N ILE A 219 17.18 36.44 21.21
CA ILE A 219 18.44 37.18 21.34
C ILE A 219 19.50 36.56 20.42
N GLY A 220 19.67 37.12 19.23
CA GLY A 220 20.69 36.68 18.27
C GLY A 220 20.49 35.22 17.83
N ARG A 221 21.24 34.28 18.43
CA ARG A 221 21.14 32.82 18.18
C ARG A 221 20.66 32.04 19.41
N PHE A 222 20.08 32.72 20.40
CA PHE A 222 19.66 32.14 21.67
C PHE A 222 18.18 32.37 21.90
N TYR A 223 17.50 31.34 22.40
CA TYR A 223 16.21 31.48 23.06
C TYR A 223 16.50 31.73 24.54
N ASN A 224 15.93 32.81 25.09
CA ASN A 224 16.08 33.06 26.52
C ASN A 224 15.35 31.96 27.31
N ARG A 225 14.14 31.64 26.83
CA ARG A 225 13.25 30.61 27.35
C ARG A 225 12.69 29.82 26.16
N PHE A 226 12.83 28.51 26.19
CA PHE A 226 12.21 27.62 25.22
C PHE A 226 11.41 26.57 25.97
N ALA A 227 10.12 26.45 25.69
CA ALA A 227 9.34 25.31 26.14
C ALA A 227 8.25 24.97 25.11
N LEU A 228 8.25 23.73 24.66
CA LEU A 228 7.27 23.21 23.69
C LEU A 228 6.76 21.87 24.22
N ALA A 229 5.45 21.75 24.35
CA ALA A 229 4.79 20.50 24.75
C ALA A 229 4.11 19.84 23.57
N GLU A 230 3.29 20.56 22.81
CA GLU A 230 2.48 19.93 21.77
C GLU A 230 2.42 20.81 20.52
N LEU A 231 2.37 20.15 19.37
CA LEU A 231 1.96 20.68 18.09
C LEU A 231 0.62 20.03 17.75
N GLU A 232 -0.35 20.81 17.32
CA GLU A 232 -1.63 20.29 16.88
C GLU A 232 -1.90 20.68 15.44
N VAL A 233 -2.45 19.73 14.68
CA VAL A 233 -2.97 19.99 13.34
C VAL A 233 -4.44 19.59 13.34
N SER A 234 -5.31 20.52 12.97
CA SER A 234 -6.73 20.26 12.83
C SER A 234 -7.22 20.57 11.42
N GLY A 235 -8.28 19.89 11.04
CA GLY A 235 -8.88 19.99 9.73
C GLY A 235 -10.31 19.50 9.74
N ARG A 236 -10.90 19.36 8.56
CA ARG A 236 -12.27 18.85 8.42
C ARG A 236 -12.49 18.19 7.07
N GLY A 237 -13.37 17.19 7.05
CA GLY A 237 -13.71 16.44 5.84
C GLY A 237 -12.83 15.22 5.63
N PHE A 238 -12.67 14.77 4.39
CA PHE A 238 -11.94 13.56 4.05
C PHE A 238 -10.63 13.84 3.31
N PRO A 239 -9.58 13.05 3.56
CA PRO A 239 -8.37 13.10 2.74
C PRO A 239 -8.72 12.72 1.29
N PRO A 240 -8.04 13.29 0.28
CA PRO A 240 -8.31 12.96 -1.11
C PRO A 240 -7.94 11.51 -1.43
N ARG A 241 -7.07 10.89 -0.62
CA ARG A 241 -6.69 9.49 -0.71
C ARG A 241 -6.43 8.91 0.68
N ALA A 242 -7.05 7.77 0.96
CA ALA A 242 -6.74 6.89 2.08
C ALA A 242 -6.18 5.56 1.53
N ILE A 243 -5.13 5.04 2.16
CA ILE A 243 -4.44 3.84 1.71
C ILE A 243 -4.36 2.85 2.88
N TRP A 244 -4.74 1.61 2.62
CA TRP A 244 -4.64 0.51 3.57
C TRP A 244 -3.91 -0.65 2.89
N THR A 245 -2.94 -1.25 3.58
CA THR A 245 -2.20 -2.42 3.10
C THR A 245 -2.32 -3.55 4.10
N SER A 246 -2.64 -4.74 3.61
CA SER A 246 -2.82 -5.91 4.45
C SER A 246 -1.49 -6.48 4.94
N GLN A 247 -1.54 -7.23 6.03
CA GLN A 247 -0.57 -8.28 6.34
C GLN A 247 -0.55 -9.30 5.20
N VAL A 248 0.52 -10.08 5.17
CA VAL A 248 0.69 -11.19 4.22
C VAL A 248 -0.19 -12.36 4.66
N ALA A 249 -1.06 -12.81 3.76
CA ALA A 249 -1.85 -14.03 3.95
C ALA A 249 -1.09 -15.23 3.38
N ASP A 250 -0.98 -16.31 4.15
CA ASP A 250 -0.53 -17.63 3.68
C ASP A 250 -1.75 -18.46 3.25
N LEU A 251 -1.82 -18.85 1.98
CA LEU A 251 -2.89 -19.68 1.41
C LEU A 251 -2.61 -21.18 1.59
N GLY A 252 -1.50 -21.54 2.24
CA GLY A 252 -1.11 -22.91 2.59
C GLY A 252 -0.42 -23.69 1.48
N GLN A 253 -0.67 -23.33 0.23
CA GLN A 253 -0.07 -23.93 -0.97
C GLN A 253 0.01 -22.90 -2.10
N VAL A 254 0.77 -23.19 -3.16
CA VAL A 254 0.77 -22.35 -4.37
C VAL A 254 -0.58 -22.51 -5.06
N VAL A 255 -1.25 -21.38 -5.34
CA VAL A 255 -2.59 -21.34 -5.92
C VAL A 255 -2.68 -20.34 -7.06
N ASN A 256 -3.69 -20.52 -7.91
CA ASN A 256 -4.12 -19.51 -8.86
C ASN A 256 -5.08 -18.53 -8.18
N ILE A 257 -4.93 -17.24 -8.46
CA ILE A 257 -5.85 -16.20 -7.99
C ILE A 257 -6.97 -16.01 -9.00
N GLY A 258 -8.22 -16.12 -8.53
CA GLY A 258 -9.44 -15.96 -9.28
C GLY A 258 -10.05 -14.56 -9.13
N HIS A 259 -11.36 -14.45 -9.34
CA HIS A 259 -12.05 -13.16 -9.34
C HIS A 259 -12.05 -12.51 -7.95
N VAL A 260 -11.97 -11.18 -7.95
CA VAL A 260 -12.02 -10.37 -6.73
C VAL A 260 -13.37 -9.70 -6.65
N ARG A 261 -14.16 -10.07 -5.65
CA ARG A 261 -15.48 -9.51 -5.38
C ARG A 261 -15.42 -8.60 -4.17
N PHE A 262 -15.99 -7.42 -4.28
CA PHE A 262 -16.08 -6.50 -3.16
C PHE A 262 -17.38 -5.69 -3.20
N GLY A 263 -17.85 -5.31 -2.02
CA GLY A 263 -18.96 -4.38 -1.84
C GLY A 263 -18.42 -3.00 -1.53
N ALA A 264 -18.71 -2.02 -2.39
CA ALA A 264 -18.37 -0.63 -2.16
C ALA A 264 -19.61 0.26 -2.27
N SER A 265 -19.76 1.17 -1.32
CA SER A 265 -20.86 2.13 -1.25
C SER A 265 -20.33 3.55 -1.15
N LYS A 266 -21.01 4.51 -1.79
CA LYS A 266 -20.59 5.91 -1.83
C LYS A 266 -21.47 6.76 -0.94
N TRP A 267 -20.85 7.64 -0.19
CA TRP A 267 -21.49 8.39 0.90
C TRP A 267 -21.08 9.85 0.87
N ARG A 268 -21.94 10.69 1.42
CA ARG A 268 -21.74 12.12 1.65
C ARG A 268 -21.95 12.46 3.12
N ARG A 269 -21.02 13.23 3.69
CA ARG A 269 -21.21 13.92 4.97
C ARG A 269 -22.00 15.20 4.74
N ALA A 270 -23.19 15.28 5.33
CA ALA A 270 -24.10 16.42 5.27
C ALA A 270 -24.40 16.91 6.69
N GLY A 271 -23.57 17.84 7.19
CA GLY A 271 -23.58 18.17 8.62
C GLY A 271 -23.22 16.93 9.44
N ASP A 272 -23.99 16.61 10.47
CA ASP A 272 -23.73 15.46 11.33
C ASP A 272 -24.23 14.12 10.74
N GLN A 273 -24.91 14.13 9.59
CA GLN A 273 -25.51 12.94 9.00
C GLN A 273 -24.69 12.40 7.82
N LEU A 274 -24.74 11.08 7.65
CA LEU A 274 -24.27 10.39 6.45
C LEU A 274 -25.45 10.10 5.52
N ALA A 275 -25.33 10.54 4.27
CA ALA A 275 -26.31 10.28 3.23
C ALA A 275 -25.70 9.43 2.12
N SER A 276 -26.47 8.48 1.58
CA SER A 276 -26.06 7.71 0.40
C SER A 276 -25.88 8.64 -0.80
N ALA A 277 -24.76 8.53 -1.49
CA ALA A 277 -24.36 9.40 -2.59
C ALA A 277 -23.78 8.58 -3.76
N PRO A 278 -24.60 7.77 -4.46
CA PRO A 278 -24.13 6.83 -5.48
C PRO A 278 -23.40 7.48 -6.67
N ASN A 279 -23.65 8.77 -6.92
CA ASN A 279 -23.02 9.54 -8.00
C ASN A 279 -21.81 10.36 -7.54
N ALA A 280 -21.36 10.22 -6.30
CA ALA A 280 -20.20 10.95 -5.81
C ALA A 280 -18.92 10.62 -6.63
N PRO A 281 -18.03 11.60 -6.87
CA PRO A 281 -16.77 11.42 -7.58
C PRO A 281 -15.72 10.78 -6.66
N THR A 282 -16.04 9.57 -6.19
CA THR A 282 -15.22 8.78 -5.29
C THR A 282 -14.96 7.40 -5.91
N SER A 283 -13.87 6.76 -5.50
CA SER A 283 -13.50 5.44 -6.02
C SER A 283 -12.86 4.55 -4.97
N ALA A 284 -13.03 3.25 -5.16
CA ALA A 284 -12.25 2.21 -4.49
C ALA A 284 -11.36 1.52 -5.53
N GLN A 285 -10.10 1.27 -5.18
CA GLN A 285 -9.13 0.58 -6.00
C GLN A 285 -8.49 -0.53 -5.18
N ILE A 286 -8.48 -1.74 -5.72
CA ILE A 286 -7.89 -2.91 -5.09
C ILE A 286 -6.72 -3.37 -5.95
N GLU A 287 -5.56 -3.47 -5.34
CA GLU A 287 -4.36 -4.03 -5.95
C GLU A 287 -3.93 -5.27 -5.16
N ILE A 288 -3.48 -6.28 -5.88
CA ILE A 288 -3.08 -7.57 -5.31
C ILE A 288 -1.66 -7.85 -5.77
N LYS A 289 -0.84 -8.41 -4.89
CA LYS A 289 0.39 -9.08 -5.29
C LYS A 289 0.47 -10.45 -4.63
N THR A 290 1.24 -11.33 -5.25
CA THR A 290 1.42 -12.72 -4.81
C THR A 290 2.90 -13.01 -4.61
N GLY A 291 3.20 -13.97 -3.74
CA GLY A 291 4.57 -14.37 -3.41
C GLY A 291 4.74 -15.86 -3.22
N LEU A 292 5.97 -16.33 -3.40
CA LEU A 292 6.37 -17.71 -3.14
C LEU A 292 6.91 -17.91 -1.71
N ASP A 293 7.28 -16.81 -1.05
CA ASP A 293 7.81 -16.78 0.31
C ASP A 293 6.99 -15.82 1.20
N PRO A 294 7.15 -15.86 2.54
CA PRO A 294 6.38 -15.01 3.45
C PRO A 294 6.83 -13.54 3.49
N THR A 295 7.84 -13.14 2.70
CA THR A 295 8.58 -11.87 2.89
C THR A 295 8.49 -10.96 1.66
N PRO A 296 7.49 -10.07 1.55
CA PRO A 296 7.30 -9.20 0.37
C PRO A 296 8.35 -8.08 0.27
N THR A 297 9.37 -8.08 1.12
CA THR A 297 10.36 -7.01 1.28
C THR A 297 11.74 -7.62 1.43
N GLY A 298 12.65 -7.25 0.53
CA GLY A 298 14.07 -7.56 0.61
C GLY A 298 14.83 -6.53 1.44
N TYR A 299 15.59 -6.99 2.44
CA TYR A 299 16.47 -6.15 3.25
C TYR A 299 17.91 -6.31 2.78
N HIS A 300 18.64 -5.22 2.59
CA HIS A 300 19.99 -5.30 2.05
C HIS A 300 21.04 -4.78 3.02
N GLY A 301 22.21 -5.44 3.04
CA GLY A 301 23.45 -4.92 3.58
C GLY A 301 24.43 -4.61 2.44
N TYR A 302 25.70 -4.48 2.79
CA TYR A 302 26.80 -4.38 1.83
C TYR A 302 27.85 -5.46 2.08
N ASP A 303 28.47 -5.94 1.01
CA ASP A 303 29.64 -6.83 1.08
C ASP A 303 30.97 -6.04 1.23
N ASP A 304 32.10 -6.75 1.12
CA ASP A 304 33.46 -6.23 1.29
C ASP A 304 33.91 -5.30 0.17
N ILE A 305 33.25 -5.36 -0.99
CA ILE A 305 33.47 -4.47 -2.14
C ILE A 305 32.38 -3.39 -2.28
N GLY A 306 31.41 -3.35 -1.37
CA GLY A 306 30.35 -2.35 -1.31
C GLY A 306 29.15 -2.61 -2.22
N GLN A 307 28.97 -3.84 -2.70
CA GLN A 307 27.77 -4.26 -3.43
C GLN A 307 26.63 -4.63 -2.47
N LEU A 308 25.40 -4.52 -2.96
CA LEU A 308 24.21 -4.89 -2.20
C LEU A 308 24.12 -6.41 -2.08
N VAL A 309 23.88 -6.88 -0.85
CA VAL A 309 23.61 -8.28 -0.57
C VAL A 309 22.36 -8.37 0.28
N GLU A 310 21.43 -9.22 -0.12
CA GLU A 310 20.22 -9.47 0.66
C GLU A 310 20.55 -10.16 1.99
N VAL A 311 19.89 -9.72 3.05
CA VAL A 311 20.03 -10.22 4.41
C VAL A 311 18.64 -10.38 5.02
N THR A 312 18.52 -11.24 6.03
CA THR A 312 17.26 -11.34 6.78
C THR A 312 16.95 -10.04 7.53
N GLN A 313 15.68 -9.77 7.81
CA GLN A 313 15.29 -8.60 8.62
C GLN A 313 16.03 -8.55 9.97
N SER A 314 16.18 -9.68 10.66
CA SER A 314 16.88 -9.75 11.94
C SER A 314 18.39 -9.50 11.83
N ALA A 315 19.00 -9.82 10.69
CA ALA A 315 20.37 -9.42 10.40
C ALA A 315 20.45 -7.92 10.09
N TYR A 316 19.54 -7.41 9.26
CA TYR A 316 19.44 -5.99 8.90
C TYR A 316 19.29 -5.08 10.13
N GLU A 317 18.48 -5.48 11.10
CA GLU A 317 18.27 -4.72 12.33
C GLU A 317 19.53 -4.58 13.18
N ARG A 318 20.47 -5.54 13.06
CA ARG A 318 21.78 -5.49 13.73
C ARG A 318 22.83 -4.65 12.99
N LEU A 319 22.57 -4.27 11.74
CA LEU A 319 23.47 -3.42 10.95
C LEU A 319 23.38 -1.95 11.39
N LYS A 320 24.47 -1.20 11.19
CA LYS A 320 24.55 0.23 11.46
C LYS A 320 23.70 1.00 10.44
N GLN A 321 22.79 1.84 10.92
CA GLN A 321 22.02 2.75 10.08
C GLN A 321 22.93 3.81 9.46
N ARG A 322 22.74 4.08 8.16
CA ARG A 322 23.39 5.19 7.45
C ARG A 322 22.61 6.48 7.71
N ASN A 323 23.00 7.21 8.75
CA ASN A 323 22.37 8.45 9.19
C ASN A 323 22.98 9.68 8.52
N TRP A 324 24.25 9.61 8.14
CA TRP A 324 25.01 10.72 7.60
C TRP A 324 25.35 10.48 6.12
N PRO A 325 25.39 11.53 5.29
CA PRO A 325 25.84 11.42 3.89
C PRO A 325 27.24 10.81 3.75
N ARG A 326 28.07 10.93 4.78
CA ARG A 326 29.43 10.37 4.84
C ARG A 326 29.48 8.90 5.26
N ASP A 327 28.35 8.30 5.63
CA ASP A 327 28.33 6.90 6.07
C ASP A 327 28.62 5.96 4.91
N PRO A 328 29.62 5.06 5.06
CA PRO A 328 30.11 4.26 3.96
C PRO A 328 29.10 3.16 3.59
N PRO A 329 28.97 2.83 2.29
CA PRO A 329 28.30 1.62 1.84
C PRO A 329 29.26 0.43 1.97
N ALA A 330 29.43 -0.09 3.19
CA ALA A 330 30.39 -1.16 3.49
C ALA A 330 29.81 -2.20 4.46
N VAL A 331 30.50 -3.33 4.60
CA VAL A 331 30.13 -4.39 5.56
C VAL A 331 29.75 -3.84 6.92
N GLY A 332 28.62 -4.30 7.44
CA GLY A 332 28.09 -3.87 8.74
C GLY A 332 27.16 -2.65 8.68
N TRP A 333 26.90 -2.08 7.50
CA TRP A 333 25.97 -0.98 7.29
C TRP A 333 24.69 -1.42 6.58
N ARG A 334 23.56 -0.78 6.93
CA ARG A 334 22.26 -0.97 6.28
C ARG A 334 22.30 -0.44 4.85
N GLY A 335 21.89 -1.30 3.92
CA GLY A 335 21.52 -0.94 2.55
C GLY A 335 20.04 -0.55 2.44
N PRO A 336 19.50 -0.43 1.22
CA PRO A 336 18.09 -0.12 1.00
C PRO A 336 17.16 -1.27 1.39
N ILE A 337 15.91 -0.89 1.67
CA ILE A 337 14.79 -1.81 1.79
C ILE A 337 14.00 -1.69 0.49
N ILE A 338 13.82 -2.79 -0.24
CA ILE A 338 13.14 -2.82 -1.54
C ILE A 338 12.09 -3.93 -1.55
N ASP A 339 11.18 -3.90 -2.52
CA ASP A 339 10.29 -5.03 -2.76
C ASP A 339 11.12 -6.25 -3.20
N ASP A 340 10.81 -7.44 -2.68
CA ASP A 340 11.42 -8.70 -3.12
C ASP A 340 10.88 -9.08 -4.50
N ALA A 341 11.53 -8.60 -5.56
CA ALA A 341 11.11 -8.87 -6.93
C ALA A 341 11.46 -10.29 -7.42
N ASP A 342 12.24 -11.06 -6.66
CA ASP A 342 12.65 -12.41 -7.04
C ASP A 342 11.59 -13.43 -6.64
N ASN A 343 10.95 -13.27 -5.48
CA ASN A 343 9.88 -14.17 -5.00
C ASN A 343 8.48 -13.57 -5.03
N TRP A 344 8.33 -12.26 -5.24
CA TRP A 344 7.03 -11.59 -5.30
C TRP A 344 6.74 -10.93 -6.64
N SER A 345 5.47 -10.98 -7.02
CA SER A 345 4.97 -10.20 -8.15
C SER A 345 4.95 -8.71 -7.83
N PHE A 346 4.99 -7.89 -8.88
CA PHE A 346 4.53 -6.51 -8.77
C PHE A 346 3.03 -6.46 -8.38
N TRP A 347 2.60 -5.30 -7.89
CA TRP A 347 1.18 -5.02 -7.71
C TRP A 347 0.42 -5.15 -9.03
N SER A 348 -0.74 -5.81 -8.99
CA SER A 348 -1.66 -5.86 -10.11
C SER A 348 -2.08 -4.45 -10.53
N PRO A 349 -2.51 -4.25 -11.78
CA PRO A 349 -3.32 -3.08 -12.12
C PRO A 349 -4.50 -2.93 -11.15
N PRO A 350 -4.91 -1.71 -10.79
CA PRO A 350 -5.97 -1.49 -9.83
C PRO A 350 -7.31 -2.00 -10.38
N LEU A 351 -7.90 -2.94 -9.65
CA LEU A 351 -9.26 -3.41 -9.87
C LEU A 351 -10.23 -2.34 -9.37
N ARG A 352 -11.15 -1.93 -10.25
CA ARG A 352 -12.12 -0.85 -9.98
C ARG A 352 -13.55 -1.36 -9.95
N ARG A 353 -13.80 -2.58 -10.43
CA ARG A 353 -15.12 -3.20 -10.42
C ARG A 353 -15.06 -4.56 -9.76
N SER A 354 -16.11 -4.85 -8.98
CA SER A 354 -16.30 -6.14 -8.35
C SER A 354 -16.47 -7.22 -9.41
N GLY A 355 -15.78 -8.35 -9.25
CA GLY A 355 -15.73 -9.46 -10.19
C GLY A 355 -14.61 -9.37 -11.22
N GLU A 356 -13.70 -8.39 -11.15
CA GLU A 356 -12.52 -8.35 -12.03
C GLU A 356 -11.48 -9.42 -11.61
N LEU A 357 -10.76 -9.96 -12.60
CA LEU A 357 -9.67 -10.92 -12.41
C LEU A 357 -8.33 -10.17 -12.34
N PRO A 358 -7.54 -10.30 -11.25
CA PRO A 358 -6.22 -9.69 -11.15
C PRO A 358 -5.24 -10.38 -12.09
N ARG A 359 -4.36 -9.59 -12.71
CA ARG A 359 -3.24 -10.11 -13.49
C ARG A 359 -2.04 -10.28 -12.57
N VAL A 360 -1.98 -11.43 -11.90
CA VAL A 360 -0.88 -11.83 -11.00
C VAL A 360 -0.49 -13.28 -11.31
N PRO A 361 0.78 -13.67 -11.11
CA PRO A 361 1.17 -15.06 -11.22
C PRO A 361 0.55 -15.90 -10.10
N SER A 362 0.71 -17.21 -10.20
CA SER A 362 0.43 -18.13 -9.12
C SER A 362 1.33 -17.83 -7.92
N GLY A 363 0.82 -18.00 -6.71
CA GLY A 363 1.60 -17.78 -5.50
C GLY A 363 0.98 -18.45 -4.28
N ARG A 364 1.77 -18.64 -3.24
CA ARG A 364 1.30 -19.15 -1.94
C ARG A 364 0.88 -18.03 -1.01
N TYR A 365 1.59 -16.92 -1.10
CA TYR A 365 1.37 -15.76 -0.26
C TYR A 365 0.67 -14.66 -1.04
N LEU A 366 -0.12 -13.86 -0.33
CA LEU A 366 -1.00 -12.83 -0.89
C LEU A 366 -0.88 -11.56 -0.06
N GLN A 367 -0.79 -10.40 -0.72
CA GLN A 367 -0.90 -9.10 -0.05
C GLN A 367 -1.84 -8.18 -0.84
N LEU A 368 -2.57 -7.34 -0.11
CA LEU A 368 -3.56 -6.41 -0.64
C LEU A 368 -3.17 -4.96 -0.37
N ARG A 369 -3.45 -4.10 -1.35
CA ARG A 369 -3.44 -2.65 -1.18
C ARG A 369 -4.77 -2.08 -1.63
N LEU A 370 -5.42 -1.36 -0.73
CA LEU A 370 -6.70 -0.71 -0.95
C LEU A 370 -6.46 0.80 -0.96
N THR A 371 -6.93 1.47 -2.02
CA THR A 371 -6.94 2.93 -2.09
C THR A 371 -8.38 3.41 -2.23
N LEU A 372 -8.82 4.24 -1.30
CA LEU A 372 -10.09 4.96 -1.36
C LEU A 372 -9.79 6.41 -1.69
N ALA A 373 -10.37 6.93 -2.76
CA ALA A 373 -10.07 8.27 -3.26
C ALA A 373 -11.33 9.12 -3.43
N THR A 374 -11.18 10.42 -3.24
CA THR A 374 -12.23 11.43 -3.42
C THR A 374 -11.66 12.71 -4.01
N GLU A 375 -12.44 13.37 -4.85
CA GLU A 375 -12.15 14.71 -5.39
C GLU A 375 -12.84 15.82 -4.59
N THR A 376 -13.70 15.45 -3.63
CA THR A 376 -14.48 16.41 -2.83
C THR A 376 -14.18 16.24 -1.35
N LEU A 377 -14.46 17.30 -0.59
CA LEU A 377 -14.16 17.35 0.83
C LEU A 377 -15.07 16.45 1.68
N TRP A 378 -16.29 16.19 1.20
CA TRP A 378 -17.37 15.60 2.01
C TRP A 378 -17.91 14.30 1.46
N ASP A 379 -17.48 13.88 0.26
CA ASP A 379 -17.85 12.58 -0.29
C ASP A 379 -16.72 11.57 -0.06
N PHE A 380 -17.11 10.32 0.19
CA PHE A 380 -16.16 9.21 0.34
C PHE A 380 -16.76 7.90 -0.18
N THR A 381 -15.89 6.91 -0.36
CA THR A 381 -16.30 5.52 -0.60
C THR A 381 -16.04 4.72 0.67
N ARG A 382 -16.94 3.80 0.99
CA ARG A 382 -16.80 2.79 2.03
C ARG A 382 -16.71 1.42 1.37
N LEU A 383 -15.85 0.55 1.90
CA LEU A 383 -15.73 -0.84 1.50
C LEU A 383 -16.33 -1.73 2.60
N ASP A 384 -17.32 -2.54 2.24
CA ASP A 384 -18.10 -3.36 3.19
C ASP A 384 -17.56 -4.78 3.30
N SER A 385 -17.06 -5.33 2.19
CA SER A 385 -16.51 -6.68 2.14
C SER A 385 -15.58 -6.85 0.95
N LEU A 386 -14.67 -7.82 1.05
CA LEU A 386 -13.78 -8.25 -0.01
C LEU A 386 -13.63 -9.78 0.04
N ALA A 387 -13.74 -10.44 -1.10
CA ALA A 387 -13.55 -11.86 -1.29
C ALA A 387 -12.68 -12.09 -2.52
N ILE A 388 -11.68 -12.95 -2.39
CA ILE A 388 -10.74 -13.31 -3.45
C ILE A 388 -10.85 -14.81 -3.62
N GLU A 389 -11.25 -15.22 -4.81
CA GLU A 389 -11.22 -16.63 -5.18
C GLU A 389 -9.78 -17.11 -5.35
N TYR A 390 -9.51 -18.33 -4.94
CA TYR A 390 -8.29 -19.03 -5.29
C TYR A 390 -8.53 -20.52 -5.47
N SER A 391 -7.67 -21.16 -6.25
CA SER A 391 -7.76 -22.59 -6.52
C SER A 391 -6.38 -23.24 -6.60
N PRO A 392 -6.25 -24.52 -6.25
CA PRO A 392 -5.02 -25.27 -6.49
C PRO A 392 -4.58 -25.22 -7.95
N LEU A 393 -3.28 -25.42 -8.19
CA LEU A 393 -2.76 -25.52 -9.55
C LEU A 393 -3.36 -26.73 -10.28
N LEU A 394 -3.73 -26.52 -11.55
CA LEU A 394 -4.18 -27.60 -12.43
C LEU A 394 -3.01 -28.39 -13.02
N ALA A 395 -1.88 -27.73 -13.19
CA ALA A 395 -0.60 -28.24 -13.66
C ALA A 395 0.53 -27.48 -12.95
N GLU A 396 1.70 -28.11 -12.79
CA GLU A 396 2.87 -27.52 -12.13
C GLU A 396 3.42 -26.36 -12.96
N ARG A 397 3.44 -26.56 -14.27
CA ARG A 397 3.91 -25.56 -15.22
C ARG A 397 3.20 -25.76 -16.55
N VAL A 398 2.78 -24.66 -17.16
CA VAL A 398 2.28 -24.64 -18.53
C VAL A 398 3.18 -23.69 -19.32
N VAL A 399 3.79 -24.20 -20.39
CA VAL A 399 4.60 -23.41 -21.32
C VAL A 399 3.83 -23.34 -22.63
N GLY A 400 3.67 -22.13 -23.14
CA GLY A 400 3.10 -21.89 -24.45
C GLY A 400 4.06 -21.15 -25.35
N GLU A 401 4.21 -21.64 -26.57
CA GLU A 401 4.91 -20.95 -27.66
C GLU A 401 3.89 -20.55 -28.72
N VAL A 402 4.06 -19.35 -29.28
CA VAL A 402 3.18 -18.83 -30.33
C VAL A 402 4.01 -18.29 -31.48
N ALA A 403 3.67 -18.69 -32.69
CA ALA A 403 4.33 -18.23 -33.91
C ALA A 403 3.32 -18.04 -35.06
N ALA A 404 3.68 -17.20 -36.04
CA ALA A 404 2.89 -17.11 -37.27
C ALA A 404 3.19 -18.33 -38.15
N THR A 405 2.20 -18.90 -38.82
CA THR A 405 2.38 -20.14 -39.63
C THR A 405 3.46 -20.00 -40.72
N GLY A 406 3.71 -18.76 -41.19
CA GLY A 406 4.74 -18.46 -42.18
C GLY A 406 6.16 -18.32 -41.63
N ASP A 407 6.33 -18.24 -40.31
CA ASP A 407 7.62 -18.09 -39.63
C ASP A 407 7.57 -18.69 -38.21
N LEU A 408 7.82 -19.99 -38.11
CA LEU A 408 7.81 -20.74 -36.84
C LEU A 408 9.06 -20.52 -35.98
N GLN A 409 10.11 -19.90 -36.53
CA GLN A 409 11.36 -19.61 -35.82
C GLN A 409 11.77 -18.15 -36.03
N PRO A 410 10.96 -17.20 -35.54
CA PRO A 410 11.20 -15.79 -35.79
C PRO A 410 12.52 -15.33 -35.18
N ILE A 411 13.18 -14.39 -35.87
CA ILE A 411 14.44 -13.79 -35.41
C ILE A 411 14.21 -13.14 -34.04
N GLY A 412 15.04 -13.49 -33.07
CA GLY A 412 14.91 -12.96 -31.70
C GLY A 412 13.76 -13.55 -30.89
N HIS A 413 13.11 -14.62 -31.37
CA HIS A 413 11.99 -15.30 -30.69
C HIS A 413 10.75 -14.42 -30.47
N ILE A 414 10.56 -13.41 -31.32
CA ILE A 414 9.41 -12.50 -31.28
C ILE A 414 8.68 -12.58 -32.62
N ALA A 415 7.46 -13.10 -32.62
CA ALA A 415 6.62 -13.13 -33.81
C ALA A 415 6.13 -11.70 -34.14
N GLU A 416 6.60 -11.13 -35.25
CA GLU A 416 6.11 -9.86 -35.77
C GLU A 416 5.00 -10.09 -36.81
N VAL A 417 3.84 -9.48 -36.58
CA VAL A 417 2.68 -9.62 -37.46
C VAL A 417 2.15 -8.26 -37.90
N PRO A 418 1.68 -8.11 -39.15
CA PRO A 418 1.07 -6.86 -39.62
C PRO A 418 -0.18 -6.48 -38.81
N ALA A 419 -0.20 -5.26 -38.28
CA ALA A 419 -1.35 -4.74 -37.55
C ALA A 419 -2.60 -4.66 -38.45
N GLY A 420 -3.75 -5.09 -37.93
CA GLY A 420 -5.04 -5.02 -38.62
C GLY A 420 -5.26 -6.08 -39.71
N GLN A 421 -4.33 -7.04 -39.89
CA GLN A 421 -4.50 -8.17 -40.81
C GLN A 421 -4.86 -9.43 -40.03
N LYS A 422 -5.69 -10.29 -40.63
CA LYS A 422 -5.93 -11.63 -40.11
C LYS A 422 -4.71 -12.49 -40.40
N ILE A 423 -4.11 -13.03 -39.33
CA ILE A 423 -2.94 -13.90 -39.40
C ILE A 423 -3.30 -15.24 -38.77
N GLU A 424 -2.78 -16.32 -39.35
CA GLU A 424 -2.83 -17.65 -38.76
C GLU A 424 -1.66 -17.82 -37.79
N LEU A 425 -1.99 -18.27 -36.57
CA LEU A 425 -1.04 -18.51 -35.50
C LEU A 425 -1.04 -19.98 -35.14
N VAL A 426 0.15 -20.52 -34.90
CA VAL A 426 0.37 -21.83 -34.30
C VAL A 426 0.70 -21.62 -32.83
N CYS A 427 0.01 -22.35 -31.95
CA CYS A 427 0.20 -22.29 -30.51
C CYS A 427 0.53 -23.70 -30.00
N ASP A 428 1.76 -23.91 -29.55
CA ASP A 428 2.19 -25.16 -28.94
C ASP A 428 2.14 -25.03 -27.42
N LEU A 429 1.52 -26.00 -26.75
CA LEU A 429 1.33 -25.99 -25.30
C LEU A 429 1.89 -27.26 -24.68
N ARG A 430 2.84 -27.11 -23.76
CA ARG A 430 3.34 -28.20 -22.93
C ARG A 430 2.94 -27.99 -21.47
N ALA A 431 2.35 -29.02 -20.87
CA ALA A 431 2.05 -29.04 -19.46
C ALA A 431 2.95 -30.04 -18.72
N GLU A 432 3.50 -29.61 -17.59
CA GLU A 432 4.24 -30.44 -16.65
C GLU A 432 3.37 -30.60 -15.40
N PHE A 433 3.33 -31.82 -14.86
CA PHE A 433 2.51 -32.16 -13.71
C PHE A 433 3.36 -32.68 -12.56
N ALA A 434 2.97 -32.32 -11.35
CA ALA A 434 3.39 -32.96 -10.12
C ALA A 434 2.29 -33.93 -9.62
N ALA A 435 2.65 -34.80 -8.69
CA ALA A 435 1.71 -35.74 -8.08
C ALA A 435 0.48 -35.01 -7.51
N GLU A 436 -0.70 -35.59 -7.71
CA GLU A 436 -2.01 -35.12 -7.21
C GLU A 436 -2.63 -33.91 -7.94
N GLN A 437 -2.03 -33.42 -9.02
CA GLN A 437 -2.63 -32.37 -9.85
C GLN A 437 -3.79 -32.88 -10.70
N ALA A 438 -4.78 -31.99 -10.83
CA ALA A 438 -6.05 -32.25 -11.49
C ALA A 438 -5.95 -32.57 -12.98
N GLY A 439 -4.99 -31.92 -13.64
CA GLY A 439 -5.10 -31.69 -15.07
C GLY A 439 -6.05 -30.56 -15.44
N PHE A 440 -6.19 -30.35 -16.74
CA PHE A 440 -7.15 -29.42 -17.32
C PHE A 440 -7.78 -30.04 -18.57
N ASP A 441 -9.02 -29.68 -18.83
CA ASP A 441 -9.83 -30.12 -19.97
C ASP A 441 -10.19 -28.96 -20.89
N ALA A 442 -9.71 -27.75 -20.61
CA ALA A 442 -9.93 -26.59 -21.44
C ALA A 442 -8.72 -25.67 -21.46
N VAL A 443 -8.53 -25.02 -22.60
CA VAL A 443 -7.54 -23.95 -22.81
C VAL A 443 -8.28 -22.71 -23.26
N ARG A 444 -8.10 -21.60 -22.55
CA ARG A 444 -8.57 -20.28 -22.98
C ARG A 444 -7.42 -19.47 -23.54
N LEU A 445 -7.55 -19.01 -24.77
CA LEU A 445 -6.60 -18.11 -25.43
C LEU A 445 -7.19 -16.70 -25.46
N THR A 446 -6.47 -15.75 -24.88
CA THR A 446 -6.81 -14.32 -24.99
C THR A 446 -6.15 -13.74 -26.24
N LEU A 447 -6.95 -13.18 -27.14
CA LEU A 447 -6.53 -12.61 -28.41
C LEU A 447 -6.92 -11.13 -28.50
N PRO A 448 -6.20 -10.29 -29.29
CA PRO A 448 -6.57 -8.89 -29.50
C PRO A 448 -7.94 -8.68 -30.16
N SER A 449 -8.50 -9.72 -30.79
CA SER A 449 -9.82 -9.73 -31.42
C SER A 449 -10.35 -11.16 -31.48
N ALA A 450 -11.64 -11.32 -31.81
CA ALA A 450 -12.24 -12.63 -32.03
C ALA A 450 -11.43 -13.50 -33.02
N GLY A 451 -11.11 -14.72 -32.60
CA GLY A 451 -10.39 -15.72 -33.38
C GLY A 451 -11.27 -16.92 -33.74
N ALA A 452 -10.73 -17.82 -34.57
CA ALA A 452 -11.34 -19.10 -34.88
C ALA A 452 -10.28 -20.21 -34.77
N LEU A 453 -10.67 -21.36 -34.22
CA LEU A 453 -9.81 -22.54 -34.18
C LEU A 453 -9.78 -23.17 -35.59
N LEU A 454 -8.59 -23.31 -36.16
CA LEU A 454 -8.40 -23.94 -37.49
C LEU A 454 -8.11 -25.44 -37.39
N GLY A 455 -7.38 -25.84 -36.34
CA GLY A 455 -7.04 -27.23 -36.05
C GLY A 455 -6.57 -27.38 -34.61
N LEU A 456 -6.66 -28.60 -34.10
CA LEU A 456 -6.15 -28.98 -32.79
C LEU A 456 -5.40 -30.30 -32.97
N GLU A 457 -4.18 -30.36 -32.47
CA GLU A 457 -3.39 -31.59 -32.40
C GLU A 457 -3.07 -31.90 -30.95
N MET A 458 -3.10 -33.18 -30.58
CA MET A 458 -2.82 -33.64 -29.22
C MET A 458 -2.03 -34.96 -29.23
N GLY A 459 -1.25 -35.17 -28.17
CA GLY A 459 -0.50 -36.39 -27.90
C GLY A 459 0.97 -36.37 -28.30
N ASP A 460 1.67 -37.45 -27.98
CA ASP A 460 3.06 -37.69 -28.37
C ASP A 460 3.17 -39.04 -29.12
N PRO A 461 3.32 -39.03 -30.47
CA PRO A 461 3.42 -37.84 -31.33
C PRO A 461 2.08 -37.13 -31.52
N LEU A 462 2.13 -35.84 -31.85
CA LEU A 462 0.93 -35.02 -32.12
C LEU A 462 0.10 -35.64 -33.26
N GLN A 463 -1.21 -35.75 -33.02
CA GLN A 463 -2.20 -36.20 -34.02
C GLN A 463 -3.38 -35.22 -34.09
N PRO A 464 -3.94 -34.98 -35.29
CA PRO A 464 -5.16 -34.17 -35.42
C PRO A 464 -6.33 -34.77 -34.63
N VAL A 465 -6.95 -33.93 -33.80
CA VAL A 465 -8.13 -34.27 -33.01
C VAL A 465 -9.21 -33.19 -33.16
N ASN A 466 -10.47 -33.57 -32.92
CA ASN A 466 -11.55 -32.59 -32.81
C ASN A 466 -11.65 -32.13 -31.35
N ALA A 467 -11.76 -30.82 -31.15
CA ALA A 467 -12.16 -30.27 -29.84
C ALA A 467 -13.55 -30.81 -29.47
N ASP A 468 -13.81 -31.01 -28.18
CA ASP A 468 -15.15 -31.32 -27.67
C ASP A 468 -16.10 -30.16 -28.00
N SER A 469 -15.67 -28.94 -27.66
CA SER A 469 -16.37 -27.72 -28.02
C SER A 469 -15.43 -26.52 -28.08
N VAL A 470 -15.83 -25.50 -28.86
CA VAL A 470 -15.12 -24.23 -28.96
C VAL A 470 -16.12 -23.10 -28.72
N ILE A 471 -15.84 -22.29 -27.70
CA ILE A 471 -16.64 -21.11 -27.39
C ILE A 471 -15.87 -19.89 -27.88
N ALA A 472 -16.43 -19.22 -28.90
CA ALA A 472 -15.90 -17.94 -29.36
C ALA A 472 -16.17 -16.85 -28.32
N GLU A 473 -15.15 -16.09 -27.96
CA GLU A 473 -15.22 -14.96 -27.03
C GLU A 473 -14.85 -13.67 -27.78
N PRO A 474 -15.31 -12.48 -27.36
CA PRO A 474 -14.99 -11.22 -28.05
C PRO A 474 -13.49 -10.93 -28.18
N GLU A 475 -12.72 -11.37 -27.19
CA GLU A 475 -11.25 -11.20 -27.08
C GLU A 475 -10.55 -12.57 -26.98
N GLY A 476 -11.05 -13.59 -27.69
CA GLY A 476 -10.41 -14.90 -27.64
C GLY A 476 -11.29 -16.08 -28.01
N LEU A 477 -10.90 -17.24 -27.51
CA LEU A 477 -11.67 -18.47 -27.59
C LEU A 477 -11.33 -19.37 -26.41
N ALA A 478 -12.33 -20.11 -25.92
CA ALA A 478 -12.16 -21.22 -25.00
C ALA A 478 -12.32 -22.54 -25.77
N ILE A 479 -11.31 -23.39 -25.73
CA ILE A 479 -11.24 -24.68 -26.40
C ILE A 479 -11.38 -25.76 -25.33
N TYR A 480 -12.46 -26.53 -25.37
CA TYR A 480 -12.62 -27.71 -24.54
C TYR A 480 -12.05 -28.92 -25.27
N LEU A 481 -11.13 -29.60 -24.60
CA LEU A 481 -10.36 -30.72 -25.13
C LEU A 481 -11.23 -31.98 -25.14
N PRO A 482 -11.07 -32.86 -26.15
CA PRO A 482 -11.82 -34.11 -26.23
C PRO A 482 -11.53 -35.03 -25.03
N GLU A 483 -10.31 -34.95 -24.48
CA GLU A 483 -9.90 -35.65 -23.27
C GLU A 483 -9.05 -34.71 -22.39
N PRO A 484 -9.19 -34.77 -21.05
CA PRO A 484 -8.39 -33.95 -20.14
C PRO A 484 -6.89 -34.29 -20.19
N ILE A 485 -6.03 -33.28 -20.14
CA ILE A 485 -4.58 -33.44 -20.00
C ILE A 485 -4.25 -33.63 -18.52
N ARG A 486 -3.53 -34.70 -18.15
CA ARG A 486 -3.20 -35.10 -16.76
C ARG A 486 -1.81 -35.74 -16.68
N GLU A 487 -1.28 -35.88 -15.46
CA GLU A 487 -0.07 -36.67 -15.19
C GLU A 487 -0.18 -38.09 -15.78
N GLY A 488 0.71 -38.44 -16.72
CA GLY A 488 0.71 -39.74 -17.41
C GLY A 488 -0.30 -39.89 -18.54
N GLY A 489 -1.15 -38.89 -18.79
CA GLY A 489 -1.96 -38.76 -20.01
C GLY A 489 -1.17 -37.98 -21.05
N THR A 490 -1.01 -38.56 -22.24
CA THR A 490 -0.42 -37.96 -23.47
C THR A 490 0.32 -36.64 -23.22
N GLN A 491 1.61 -36.75 -22.89
CA GLN A 491 2.51 -35.60 -22.84
C GLN A 491 2.36 -34.83 -24.15
N THR A 492 2.14 -33.51 -24.06
CA THR A 492 2.00 -32.63 -25.22
C THR A 492 3.30 -31.93 -25.56
#